data_AF-A0A351IU63-F1
#
_entry.id   AF-A0A351IU63-F1
#
_cell.length_a   1.000
_cell.length_b   1.000
_cell.length_c   1.000
_cell.angle_alpha   90.00
_cell.angle_beta   90.00
_cell.angle_gamma   90.00
#
_symmetry.space_group_name_H-M   'P 1'
#
loop_
_entity.id
_entity.type
_entity.pdbx_description
1 polymer ?
#
loop_
_entity_poly.entity_id
_entity_poly.type
_entity_poly.pdbx_seq_one_letter_code
_entity_poly.pdbx_strand_id
1 'polypeptide(L)' 'VLFPVLAVGVLALFALVVRVTGKASMGSIAMAVALPLAVAAAGNSTREVLVAAAICALVLVRHVANIRRLMAGEEGSWRR' A
#
# COMPACT_ATOMS: atom_id res chain seq x y z
N VAL A 1 9.83 -13.60 -1.80
CA VAL A 1 8.83 -12.61 -2.29
C VAL A 1 8.15 -13.23 -3.51
N LEU A 2 6.83 -13.41 -3.51
CA LEU A 2 6.13 -14.13 -4.59
C LEU A 2 6.18 -13.37 -5.93
N PHE A 3 6.21 -12.03 -5.87
CA PHE A 3 6.21 -11.15 -7.04
C PHE A 3 7.27 -10.05 -6.93
N PRO A 4 8.56 -10.33 -7.20
CA PRO A 4 9.64 -9.35 -6.98
C PRO A 4 9.50 -8.10 -7.85
N VAL A 5 9.09 -8.24 -9.11
CA VAL A 5 8.88 -7.11 -10.03
C VAL A 5 7.70 -6.24 -9.58
N LEU A 6 6.59 -6.87 -9.21
CA LEU A 6 5.43 -6.13 -8.70
C LEU A 6 5.78 -5.40 -7.40
N ALA A 7 6.53 -6.04 -6.50
CA ALA A 7 6.99 -5.43 -5.25
C ALA A 7 7.78 -4.14 -5.49
N VAL A 8 8.71 -4.13 -6.45
CA VAL A 8 9.45 -2.91 -6.83
C VAL A 8 8.49 -1.84 -7.37
N GLY A 9 7.52 -2.23 -8.21
CA GLY A 9 6.50 -1.31 -8.71
C GLY A 9 5.66 -0.67 -7.61
N VAL A 10 5.20 -1.45 -6.62
CA VAL A 10 4.42 -0.90 -5.51
C VAL A 10 5.27 -0.06 -4.56
N LEU A 11 6.55 -0.41 -4.36
CA LEU A 11 7.49 0.42 -3.61
C LEU A 11 7.75 1.77 -4.30
N ALA A 12 7.87 1.78 -5.63
CA ALA A 12 7.99 3.02 -6.38
C ALA A 12 6.71 3.87 -6.24
N LEU A 13 5.54 3.24 -6.30
CA LEU A 13 4.26 3.91 -6.06
C LEU A 13 4.19 4.50 -4.64
N PHE A 14 4.62 3.76 -3.63
CA PHE A 14 4.72 4.25 -2.25
C PHE A 14 5.59 5.50 -2.18
N ALA A 15 6.82 5.42 -2.69
CA ALA A 15 7.76 6.53 -2.66
C ALA A 15 7.18 7.77 -3.35
N LEU A 16 6.52 7.60 -4.50
CA LEU A 16 5.86 8.68 -5.22
C LEU A 16 4.73 9.30 -4.38
N VAL A 17 3.83 8.49 -3.83
CA VAL A 17 2.69 8.97 -3.03
C VAL A 17 3.17 9.68 -1.77
N VAL A 18 4.17 9.13 -1.07
CA VAL A 18 4.77 9.78 0.09
C VAL A 18 5.45 11.10 -0.29
N ARG A 19 6.13 11.16 -1.44
CA ARG A 19 6.81 12.39 -1.91
C ARG A 19 5.84 13.52 -2.29
N VAL A 20 4.67 13.16 -2.82
CA VAL A 20 3.59 14.09 -3.20
C VAL A 20 2.77 14.51 -1.98
N THR A 21 2.30 13.56 -1.17
CA THR A 21 1.41 13.82 -0.03
C THR A 21 2.16 14.23 1.24
N GLY A 22 3.45 13.89 1.32
CA GLY A 22 4.28 14.04 2.52
C GLY A 22 3.88 13.11 3.66
N LYS A 23 3.03 12.10 3.44
CA LYS A 23 2.43 11.24 4.46
C LYS A 23 2.69 9.77 4.17
N ALA A 24 3.27 9.05 5.13
CA ALA A 24 3.59 7.63 4.97
C ALA A 24 2.31 6.77 4.86
N SER A 25 1.26 7.13 5.60
CA SER A 25 0.00 6.38 5.60
C SER A 25 -0.68 6.37 4.22
N MET A 26 -0.59 7.48 3.46
CA MET A 26 -1.13 7.54 2.10
C MET A 26 -0.40 6.57 1.15
N GLY A 27 0.93 6.46 1.29
CA GLY A 27 1.72 5.50 0.53
C GLY A 27 1.30 4.05 0.82
N SER A 28 1.12 3.70 2.10
CA SER A 28 0.71 2.34 2.48
C SER A 28 -0.68 1.98 1.96
N ILE A 29 -1.64 2.91 2.00
CA ILE A 29 -2.97 2.71 1.42
C ILE A 29 -2.87 2.48 -0.09
N ALA A 30 -2.09 3.31 -0.79
CA ALA A 30 -1.89 3.16 -2.23
C ALA A 30 -1.30 1.79 -2.58
N MET A 31 -0.29 1.33 -1.83
CA MET A 31 0.27 0.00 -2.05
C MET A 31 -0.71 -1.14 -1.78
N ALA A 32 -1.47 -1.04 -0.70
CA ALA A 32 -2.42 -2.09 -0.32
C ALA A 32 -3.54 -2.27 -1.34
N VAL A 33 -3.92 -1.21 -2.07
CA VAL A 33 -4.87 -1.28 -3.19
C VAL A 33 -4.19 -1.71 -4.48
N ALA A 34 -2.99 -1.19 -4.77
CA ALA A 34 -2.31 -1.44 -6.03
C ALA A 34 -1.79 -2.87 -6.16
N LEU A 35 -1.31 -3.51 -5.08
CA LEU A 35 -0.70 -4.83 -5.17
C LEU A 35 -1.69 -5.92 -5.63
N PRO A 36 -2.89 -6.09 -5.04
CA PRO A 36 -3.85 -7.10 -5.51
C PRO A 36 -4.31 -6.85 -6.95
N LEU A 37 -4.49 -5.58 -7.33
CA LEU A 37 -4.83 -5.19 -8.70
C LEU A 37 -3.70 -5.53 -9.69
N ALA A 38 -2.45 -5.29 -9.31
CA ALA A 38 -1.30 -5.63 -10.13
C ALA A 38 -1.11 -7.14 -10.28
N VAL A 39 -1.34 -7.91 -9.21
CA VAL A 39 -1.32 -9.39 -9.26
C VAL A 39 -2.42 -9.90 -10.18
N ALA A 40 -3.63 -9.34 -10.12
CA ALA A 40 -4.74 -9.70 -11.00
C ALA A 40 -4.45 -9.32 -12.47
N ALA A 41 -3.93 -8.12 -12.71
CA ALA A 41 -3.60 -7.64 -14.06
C ALA A 41 -2.44 -8.41 -14.71
N ALA A 42 -1.53 -8.97 -13.91
CA ALA A 42 -0.44 -9.82 -14.38
C ALA A 42 -0.89 -11.25 -14.76
N GLY A 43 -2.20 -11.57 -14.69
CA GLY A 43 -2.75 -12.86 -15.10
C GLY A 43 -2.50 -14.00 -14.11
N ASN A 44 -2.18 -13.69 -12.85
CA ASN A 44 -1.98 -14.68 -11.79
C ASN A 44 -3.30 -15.37 -11.40
N SER A 45 -3.20 -16.50 -10.70
CA SER A 45 -4.36 -17.27 -10.30
C SER A 45 -5.25 -16.52 -9.30
N THR A 46 -6.55 -16.82 -9.31
CA THR A 46 -7.51 -16.24 -8.35
C THR A 46 -7.08 -16.47 -6.89
N ARG A 47 -6.42 -17.61 -6.60
CA ARG A 47 -5.89 -17.90 -5.26
C ARG A 47 -4.79 -16.92 -4.86
N GLU A 48 -3.87 -16.60 -5.75
CA GLU A 48 -2.80 -15.64 -5.49
C GLU A 48 -3.34 -14.23 -5.29
N VAL A 49 -4.34 -13.83 -6.09
CA VAL A 49 -5.04 -12.54 -5.92
C VAL A 49 -5.71 -12.47 -4.55
N LEU A 50 -6.42 -13.52 -4.14
CA LEU A 50 -7.10 -13.57 -2.84
C LEU A 50 -6.11 -13.52 -1.66
N VAL A 51 -5.01 -14.26 -1.75
CA VAL A 51 -3.95 -14.25 -0.73
C VAL A 51 -3.29 -12.87 -0.66
N ALA A 52 -2.97 -12.25 -1.80
CA ALA A 52 -2.42 -10.90 -1.86
C ALA A 52 -3.39 -9.88 -1.24
N ALA A 53 -4.68 -9.94 -1.60
CA ALA A 53 -5.72 -9.09 -1.03
C ALA A 53 -5.85 -9.27 0.48
N ALA A 54 -5.83 -10.51 0.98
CA ALA A 54 -5.90 -10.79 2.41
C ALA A 54 -4.69 -10.23 3.18
N ILE A 55 -3.48 -10.39 2.65
CA ILE A 55 -2.26 -9.82 3.23
C ILE A 55 -2.34 -8.28 3.23
N CYS A 56 -2.75 -7.67 2.12
CA CYS A 56 -2.94 -6.21 2.04
C CYS A 56 -3.98 -5.71 3.03
N ALA A 57 -5.09 -6.42 3.22
CA ALA A 57 -6.09 -6.09 4.23
C ALA A 57 -5.52 -6.16 5.65
N LEU A 58 -4.75 -7.21 5.98
CA LEU A 58 -4.09 -7.34 7.28
C LEU A 58 -3.11 -6.20 7.55
N VAL A 59 -2.34 -5.82 6.53
CA VAL A 59 -1.42 -4.67 6.58
C VAL A 59 -2.21 -3.37 6.85
N LEU A 60 -3.33 -3.14 6.15
CA LEU A 60 -4.18 -1.98 6.39
C LEU A 60 -4.72 -1.95 7.83
N VAL A 61 -5.18 -3.09 8.34
CA VAL A 61 -5.65 -3.21 9.73
C VAL A 61 -4.54 -2.82 10.71
N ARG A 62 -3.31 -3.27 10.49
CA ARG A 62 -2.15 -2.90 11.32
C ARG A 62 -1.85 -1.39 11.27
N HIS A 63 -2.16 -0.74 10.16
CA HIS A 63 -1.97 0.69 9.97
C HIS A 63 -3.18 1.54 10.35
N VAL A 64 -4.27 0.98 10.90
CA VAL A 64 -5.46 1.75 11.28
C VAL A 64 -5.13 2.90 12.22
N ALA A 65 -4.22 2.73 13.18
CA ALA A 65 -3.78 3.83 14.05
C ALA A 65 -3.14 4.99 13.27
N ASN A 66 -2.33 4.68 12.26
CA ASN A 66 -1.73 5.64 11.35
C ASN A 66 -2.79 6.34 10.47
N ILE A 67 -3.75 5.58 9.95
CA ILE A 67 -4.88 6.11 9.17
C ILE A 67 -5.78 7.02 10.04
N ARG A 68 -6.00 6.66 11.31
CA ARG A 68 -6.76 7.50 12.25
C ARG A 68 -6.05 8.83 12.52
N ARG A 69 -4.74 8.83 12.76
CA ARG A 69 -3.95 10.07 12.89
C ARG A 69 -3.97 10.89 11.59
N LEU A 70 -3.91 10.23 10.44
CA LEU A 70 -4.03 10.89 9.14
C LEU A 70 -5.38 11.62 9.01
N MET A 71 -6.48 10.95 9.34
CA MET A 71 -7.83 11.53 9.31
C MET A 71 -8.02 12.65 10.33
N ALA A 72 -7.36 12.55 11.48
CA ALA A 72 -7.37 13.60 12.51
C ALA A 72 -6.46 14.79 12.17
N GLY A 73 -5.66 14.71 11.10
CA GLY A 73 -4.67 15.74 10.74
C GLY A 73 -3.44 15.77 11.66
N GLU A 74 -3.30 14.78 12.54
CA GLU A 74 -2.21 14.65 13.52
C GLU A 74 -0.96 13.95 12.94
N GLU A 75 -1.06 13.43 11.71
CA GLU A 75 0.12 12.88 11.03
C GLU A 75 1.03 14.01 10.54
N GLY A 76 2.19 14.13 11.19
CA GLY A 76 3.29 14.98 10.74
C GLY A 76 3.69 14.63 9.30
N SER A 77 3.92 15.66 8.49
CA SER A 77 4.44 15.46 7.15
C SER A 77 5.95 15.28 7.20
N TRP A 78 6.51 14.32 6.46
CA TRP A 78 7.98 14.23 6.27
C TRP A 78 8.55 15.56 5.78
N ARG A 79 7.79 16.33 4.99
CA ARG A 79 8.26 17.61 4.41
C ARG A 79 8.48 18.73 5.44
N ARG A 80 8.16 18.53 6.72
CA ARG A 80 8.36 19.51 7.79
C ARG A 80 9.38 19.03 8.81
#